data_AF-A0A2U3C620-F1
#
_entry.id   AF-A0A2U3C620-F1
#
_cell.length_a   1.000
_cell.length_b   1.000
_cell.length_c   1.000
_cell.angle_alpha   90.00
_cell.angle_beta   90.00
_cell.angle_gamma   90.00
#
_symmetry.space_group_name_H-M   'P 1'
#
loop_
_entity.id
_entity.type
_entity.pdbx_description
1 polymer ?
#
loop_
_entity_poly.entity_id
_entity_poly.type
_entity_poly.pdbx_seq_one_letter_code
_entity_poly.pdbx_strand_id
1 'polypeptide(L)'
;MSFDLTGQPWLPVQFLDGGEREVSLRQAFGEAGRIRRLAGDLPTQDFALTRLLLAIAHDALDGPADTEAWAELWEDGNAFARASDYLAEHRGRFDLLHPLTPFFQTPGLHTANHEVFSLNRIVADVPNGSPFFTTRFPGVARIGFAEAARWVVHAQAFDTSGIKSGVVGDPRAKNGKAYPQGVAWAGNLGGVLAEGATLRETLLLNLLAADHHPAPVDDRPAWRQPPTGPGASDDLAARPAGLRDLYTWQSRRLLLHADAEGVHGVVLTYGDPLAPHNAQHFEPMSAWRRSQAQEKKLGKPLVYMPREHDPARAAWRGLEALIAPRDGRTASGGDPASSLRPGVVEWLARLSQEGCLPRRALVRLRTYGVRYGTQQSVVDELTHDAVALAVVLLHEGNQALGQAAVDAVADADLAVRALGDLANDLAEAAGSESEADRLEARDRGFGALDEPYRRWLADLHDTADPQTARAVWQHTARRVVGRLRDDLVATAGQAAWQGRVVSRPKGDVWLNTASAELSFNARLRKALPLADTSEVSAGVPAQSTGSPGPGEPPCADPADEDLRKASA
;
A
#
# COMPACT_ATOMS: atom_id res chain seq x y z
N MET A 1 -15.84 34.66 -0.86
CA MET A 1 -15.46 33.65 -1.89
C MET A 1 -15.91 32.29 -1.38
N SER A 2 -16.12 31.31 -2.25
CA SER A 2 -16.59 29.98 -1.88
C SER A 2 -16.03 28.95 -2.86
N PHE A 3 -15.67 27.78 -2.38
CA PHE A 3 -15.30 26.62 -3.19
C PHE A 3 -15.85 25.35 -2.53
N ASP A 4 -17.09 25.03 -2.89
CA ASP A 4 -17.84 23.89 -2.36
C ASP A 4 -17.39 22.55 -2.96
N LEU A 5 -16.67 21.76 -2.17
CA LEU A 5 -16.09 20.47 -2.55
C LEU A 5 -17.14 19.39 -2.88
N THR A 6 -18.40 19.61 -2.47
CA THR A 6 -19.50 18.67 -2.77
C THR A 6 -19.95 18.75 -4.22
N GLY A 7 -19.78 19.91 -4.87
CA GLY A 7 -20.27 20.17 -6.22
C GLY A 7 -19.22 20.66 -7.22
N GLN A 8 -18.14 21.28 -6.75
CA GLN A 8 -17.02 21.68 -7.61
C GLN A 8 -16.08 20.50 -7.85
N PRO A 9 -15.50 20.37 -9.06
CA PRO A 9 -14.52 19.33 -9.35
C PRO A 9 -13.20 19.62 -8.62
N TRP A 10 -12.65 18.61 -7.95
CA TRP A 10 -11.34 18.72 -7.27
C TRP A 10 -10.63 17.38 -7.02
N LEU A 11 -11.35 16.26 -7.10
CA LEU A 11 -10.79 14.92 -6.97
C LEU A 11 -10.32 14.45 -8.35
N PRO A 12 -9.01 14.34 -8.62
CA PRO A 12 -8.51 13.80 -9.86
C PRO A 12 -8.77 12.30 -9.89
N VAL A 13 -9.39 11.85 -10.97
CA VAL A 13 -9.74 10.44 -11.15
C VAL A 13 -9.37 9.99 -12.55
N GLN A 14 -9.07 8.70 -12.66
CA GLN A 14 -8.94 7.99 -13.93
C GLN A 14 -10.19 7.13 -14.12
N PHE A 15 -10.89 7.30 -15.24
CA PHE A 15 -12.04 6.49 -15.65
C PHE A 15 -11.59 5.17 -16.28
N LEU A 16 -12.52 4.20 -16.36
CA LEU A 16 -12.25 2.90 -17.00
C LEU A 16 -11.92 3.00 -18.50
N ASP A 17 -12.35 4.07 -19.17
CA ASP A 17 -12.00 4.38 -20.56
C ASP A 17 -10.62 5.03 -20.72
N GLY A 18 -9.89 5.23 -19.61
CA GLY A 18 -8.59 5.88 -19.58
C GLY A 18 -8.65 7.41 -19.50
N GLY A 19 -9.84 8.02 -19.56
CA GLY A 19 -9.99 9.45 -19.41
C GLY A 19 -9.64 9.93 -17.99
N GLU A 20 -8.94 11.05 -17.89
CA GLU A 20 -8.56 11.67 -16.62
C GLU A 20 -9.21 13.05 -16.49
N ARG A 21 -9.88 13.30 -15.36
CA ARG A 21 -10.48 14.60 -15.05
C ARG A 21 -10.70 14.74 -13.55
N GLU A 22 -10.89 15.97 -13.10
CA GLU A 22 -11.34 16.25 -11.74
C GLU A 22 -12.86 16.09 -11.64
N VAL A 23 -13.31 15.51 -10.52
CA VAL A 23 -14.73 15.35 -10.18
C VAL A 23 -15.02 15.89 -8.79
N SER A 24 -16.28 16.23 -8.53
CA SER A 24 -16.76 16.61 -7.20
C SER A 24 -16.97 15.39 -6.30
N LEU A 25 -17.16 15.58 -4.99
CA LEU A 25 -17.48 14.46 -4.09
C LEU A 25 -18.76 13.71 -4.52
N ARG A 26 -19.83 14.45 -4.92
CA ARG A 26 -21.06 13.80 -5.40
C ARG A 26 -20.84 12.98 -6.67
N GLN A 27 -20.04 13.48 -7.60
CA GLN A 27 -19.68 12.74 -8.82
C GLN A 27 -18.80 11.52 -8.50
N ALA A 28 -17.86 11.63 -7.56
CA ALA A 28 -16.99 10.51 -7.17
C ALA A 28 -17.82 9.32 -6.66
N PHE A 29 -18.83 9.56 -5.83
CA PHE A 29 -19.74 8.50 -5.37
C PHE A 29 -20.73 8.06 -6.46
N GLY A 30 -21.35 8.99 -7.19
CA GLY A 30 -22.34 8.69 -8.23
C GLY A 30 -21.76 7.98 -9.45
N GLU A 31 -20.47 8.16 -9.75
CA GLU A 31 -19.76 7.53 -10.86
C GLU A 31 -18.73 6.50 -10.39
N ALA A 32 -18.75 6.06 -9.11
CA ALA A 32 -17.73 5.19 -8.52
C ALA A 32 -17.49 3.88 -9.27
N GLY A 33 -18.55 3.31 -9.90
CA GLY A 33 -18.44 2.11 -10.73
C GLY A 33 -17.83 2.33 -12.12
N ARG A 34 -17.64 3.59 -12.55
CA ARG A 34 -17.01 3.97 -13.82
C ARG A 34 -15.60 4.53 -13.64
N ILE A 35 -15.25 4.87 -12.41
CA ILE A 35 -13.93 5.37 -12.03
C ILE A 35 -13.05 4.16 -11.73
N ARG A 36 -11.86 4.10 -12.35
CA ARG A 36 -10.86 3.07 -12.08
C ARG A 36 -10.17 3.31 -10.74
N ARG A 37 -9.74 4.55 -10.49
CA ARG A 37 -8.98 4.96 -9.29
C ARG A 37 -8.92 6.47 -9.14
N LEU A 38 -8.54 6.92 -7.95
CA LEU A 38 -8.01 8.27 -7.74
C LEU A 38 -6.65 8.40 -8.43
N ALA A 39 -6.32 9.62 -8.87
CA ALA A 39 -5.09 9.96 -9.56
C ALA A 39 -4.53 11.28 -9.01
N GLY A 40 -4.29 11.32 -7.70
CA GLY A 40 -3.73 12.47 -6.99
C GLY A 40 -2.34 12.87 -7.49
N ASP A 41 -1.91 14.08 -7.12
CA ASP A 41 -0.60 14.62 -7.51
C ASP A 41 0.54 13.77 -6.94
N LEU A 42 0.29 13.08 -5.81
CA LEU A 42 1.17 12.10 -5.19
C LEU A 42 0.39 10.85 -4.76
N PRO A 43 1.02 9.66 -4.70
CA PRO A 43 0.37 8.45 -4.20
C PRO A 43 -0.17 8.59 -2.77
N THR A 44 0.47 9.39 -1.92
CA THR A 44 -0.01 9.65 -0.55
C THR A 44 -1.27 10.50 -0.51
N GLN A 45 -1.56 11.29 -1.55
CA GLN A 45 -2.88 11.93 -1.69
C GLN A 45 -3.96 10.88 -1.94
N ASP A 46 -3.72 9.88 -2.80
CA ASP A 46 -4.71 8.81 -3.04
C ASP A 46 -5.09 8.09 -1.75
N PHE A 47 -4.12 7.80 -0.88
CA PHE A 47 -4.37 7.19 0.42
C PHE A 47 -5.23 8.08 1.33
N ALA A 48 -4.87 9.36 1.45
CA ALA A 48 -5.59 10.31 2.30
C ALA A 48 -7.01 10.60 1.78
N LEU A 49 -7.17 10.76 0.47
CA LEU A 49 -8.46 10.98 -0.18
C LEU A 49 -9.35 9.74 -0.11
N THR A 50 -8.79 8.52 -0.24
CA THR A 50 -9.56 7.29 -0.05
C THR A 50 -10.08 7.19 1.39
N ARG A 51 -9.28 7.54 2.40
CA ARG A 51 -9.72 7.60 3.80
C ARG A 51 -10.83 8.64 4.01
N LEU A 52 -10.74 9.81 3.37
CA LEU A 52 -11.80 10.81 3.39
C LEU A 52 -13.11 10.25 2.79
N LEU A 53 -13.05 9.60 1.63
CA LEU A 53 -14.21 8.98 1.00
C LEU A 53 -14.79 7.85 1.87
N LEU A 54 -13.96 7.04 2.50
CA LEU A 54 -14.40 6.00 3.45
C LEU A 54 -15.08 6.60 4.67
N ALA A 55 -14.57 7.70 5.24
CA ALA A 55 -15.21 8.38 6.36
C ALA A 55 -16.62 8.89 5.98
N ILE A 56 -16.76 9.45 4.77
CA ILE A 56 -18.06 9.87 4.24
C ILE A 56 -18.98 8.65 4.05
N ALA A 57 -18.48 7.56 3.46
CA ALA A 57 -19.27 6.35 3.23
C ALA A 57 -19.74 5.71 4.55
N HIS A 58 -18.83 5.55 5.53
CA HIS A 58 -19.18 5.04 6.85
C HIS A 58 -20.26 5.90 7.51
N ASP A 59 -20.15 7.23 7.45
CA ASP A 59 -21.11 8.08 8.14
C ASP A 59 -22.44 8.24 7.39
N ALA A 60 -22.42 8.20 6.06
CA ALA A 60 -23.62 8.30 5.22
C ALA A 60 -24.47 7.02 5.22
N LEU A 61 -23.82 5.85 5.36
CA LEU A 61 -24.47 4.53 5.39
C LEU A 61 -24.71 4.02 6.82
N ASP A 62 -24.20 4.73 7.83
CA ASP A 62 -24.01 4.24 9.20
C ASP A 62 -23.16 2.96 9.30
N GLY A 63 -22.30 2.73 8.31
CA GLY A 63 -21.46 1.55 8.15
C GLY A 63 -22.26 0.27 7.87
N PRO A 64 -21.64 -0.77 7.28
CA PRO A 64 -22.21 -2.10 7.36
C PRO A 64 -22.14 -2.59 8.81
N ALA A 65 -23.23 -3.13 9.34
CA ALA A 65 -23.25 -3.68 10.70
C ALA A 65 -22.38 -4.94 10.80
N ASP A 66 -22.46 -5.78 9.78
CA ASP A 66 -21.82 -7.09 9.65
C ASP A 66 -21.49 -7.40 8.17
N THR A 67 -21.07 -8.63 7.91
CA THR A 67 -20.74 -9.13 6.58
C THR A 67 -21.96 -9.33 5.66
N GLU A 68 -23.15 -9.55 6.22
CA GLU A 68 -24.40 -9.67 5.46
C GLU A 68 -24.81 -8.30 4.91
N ALA A 69 -24.86 -7.28 5.77
CA ALA A 69 -25.08 -5.90 5.35
C ALA A 69 -24.03 -5.41 4.34
N TRP A 70 -22.78 -5.84 4.50
CA TRP A 70 -21.74 -5.56 3.50
C TRP A 70 -22.01 -6.27 2.17
N ALA A 71 -22.47 -7.52 2.18
CA ALA A 71 -22.77 -8.27 0.96
C ALA A 71 -23.92 -7.64 0.18
N GLU A 72 -24.96 -7.13 0.86
CA GLU A 72 -26.04 -6.35 0.22
C GLU A 72 -25.48 -5.12 -0.52
N LEU A 73 -24.56 -4.37 0.11
CA LEU A 73 -23.88 -3.25 -0.55
C LEU A 73 -23.00 -3.71 -1.72
N TRP A 74 -22.36 -4.88 -1.60
CA TRP A 74 -21.54 -5.45 -2.66
C TRP A 74 -22.36 -5.85 -3.90
N GLU A 75 -23.59 -6.29 -3.72
CA GLU A 75 -24.52 -6.63 -4.81
C GLU A 75 -25.23 -5.40 -5.40
N ASP A 76 -25.43 -4.34 -4.60
CA ASP A 76 -26.07 -3.10 -5.07
C ASP A 76 -25.14 -2.22 -5.92
N GLY A 77 -25.42 -2.12 -7.22
CA GLY A 77 -24.71 -1.22 -8.14
C GLY A 77 -24.73 0.26 -7.72
N ASN A 78 -25.68 0.66 -6.87
CA ASN A 78 -25.84 2.02 -6.33
C ASN A 78 -25.56 2.11 -4.82
N ALA A 79 -24.72 1.24 -4.27
CA ALA A 79 -24.39 1.16 -2.83
C ALA A 79 -24.11 2.51 -2.13
N PHE A 80 -23.63 3.51 -2.86
CA PHE A 80 -23.29 4.83 -2.32
C PHE A 80 -24.32 5.93 -2.62
N ALA A 81 -25.54 5.60 -3.06
CA ALA A 81 -26.57 6.59 -3.40
C ALA A 81 -26.85 7.58 -2.25
N ARG A 82 -26.85 7.08 -1.00
CA ARG A 82 -27.06 7.89 0.22
C ARG A 82 -25.98 8.95 0.46
N ALA A 83 -24.77 8.76 -0.07
CA ALA A 83 -23.68 9.72 0.10
C ALA A 83 -24.01 11.08 -0.54
N SER A 84 -24.79 11.11 -1.63
CA SER A 84 -25.19 12.37 -2.27
C SER A 84 -26.08 13.22 -1.37
N ASP A 85 -27.10 12.61 -0.76
CA ASP A 85 -28.01 13.29 0.18
C ASP A 85 -27.26 13.77 1.43
N TYR A 86 -26.42 12.90 1.98
CA TYR A 86 -25.55 13.21 3.11
C TYR A 86 -24.64 14.43 2.85
N LEU A 87 -24.00 14.47 1.69
CA LEU A 87 -23.15 15.60 1.29
C LEU A 87 -23.96 16.89 1.09
N ALA A 88 -25.22 16.79 0.67
CA ALA A 88 -26.11 17.94 0.57
C ALA A 88 -26.50 18.48 1.96
N GLU A 89 -26.80 17.61 2.92
CA GLU A 89 -27.09 17.97 4.31
C GLU A 89 -25.90 18.68 4.98
N HIS A 90 -24.69 18.17 4.75
CA HIS A 90 -23.47 18.71 5.37
C HIS A 90 -22.73 19.75 4.53
N ARG A 91 -23.33 20.24 3.43
CA ARG A 91 -22.68 21.14 2.46
C ARG A 91 -21.96 22.33 3.10
N GLY A 92 -22.52 22.94 4.14
CA GLY A 92 -21.92 24.07 4.85
C GLY A 92 -20.57 23.79 5.53
N ARG A 93 -20.19 22.50 5.68
CA ARG A 93 -18.92 22.08 6.25
C ARG A 93 -17.88 21.63 5.22
N PHE A 94 -18.27 21.60 3.94
CA PHE A 94 -17.44 21.16 2.81
C PHE A 94 -17.05 22.31 1.87
N ASP A 95 -17.31 23.57 2.24
CA ASP A 95 -16.76 24.72 1.53
C ASP A 95 -15.34 25.02 2.03
N LEU A 96 -14.36 24.91 1.13
CA LEU A 96 -12.94 25.13 1.41
C LEU A 96 -12.66 26.55 1.93
N LEU A 97 -13.43 27.53 1.48
CA LEU A 97 -13.24 28.96 1.78
C LEU A 97 -14.36 29.52 2.64
N HIS A 98 -15.12 28.66 3.33
CA HIS A 98 -16.21 29.10 4.19
C HIS A 98 -15.69 30.06 5.26
N PRO A 99 -16.34 31.21 5.51
CA PRO A 99 -15.81 32.22 6.43
C PRO A 99 -15.74 31.77 7.89
N LEU A 100 -16.57 30.80 8.30
CA LEU A 100 -16.71 30.37 9.70
C LEU A 100 -16.36 28.90 9.94
N THR A 101 -16.50 28.06 8.92
CA THR A 101 -16.32 26.60 9.03
C THR A 101 -15.60 26.06 7.80
N PRO A 102 -14.43 26.62 7.44
CA PRO A 102 -13.70 26.21 6.26
C PRO A 102 -13.32 24.73 6.39
N PHE A 103 -13.50 23.96 5.32
CA PHE A 103 -13.25 22.52 5.33
C PHE A 103 -11.81 22.21 5.79
N PHE A 104 -11.68 21.35 6.81
CA PHE A 104 -10.41 20.88 7.40
C PHE A 104 -9.42 21.98 7.85
N GLN A 105 -9.97 23.16 8.15
CA GLN A 105 -9.20 24.35 8.50
C GLN A 105 -9.70 24.95 9.81
N THR A 106 -8.81 25.70 10.47
CA THR A 106 -9.15 26.46 11.69
C THR A 106 -9.53 27.89 11.29
N PRO A 107 -10.80 28.30 11.46
CA PRO A 107 -11.21 29.66 11.14
C PRO A 107 -10.44 30.68 12.01
N GLY A 108 -9.96 31.75 11.40
CA GLY A 108 -9.26 32.84 12.10
C GLY A 108 -7.85 32.49 12.61
N LEU A 109 -7.26 31.37 12.19
CA LEU A 109 -5.89 31.01 12.54
C LEU A 109 -4.88 32.06 12.05
N HIS A 110 -4.05 32.59 12.95
CA HIS A 110 -3.02 33.57 12.61
C HIS A 110 -1.83 33.49 13.57
N THR A 111 -0.65 33.90 13.08
CA THR A 111 0.52 34.16 13.94
C THR A 111 0.37 35.53 14.63
N ALA A 112 1.17 35.80 15.67
CA ALA A 112 1.12 37.07 16.38
C ALA A 112 1.36 38.31 15.48
N ASN A 113 2.09 38.13 14.38
CA ASN A 113 2.39 39.19 13.42
C ASN A 113 1.56 39.10 12.12
N HIS A 114 0.54 38.22 12.06
CA HIS A 114 -0.24 37.95 10.85
C HIS A 114 0.61 37.54 9.63
N GLU A 115 1.75 36.90 9.86
CA GLU A 115 2.62 36.37 8.81
C GLU A 115 1.92 35.24 8.05
N VAL A 116 1.95 35.32 6.72
CA VAL A 116 1.42 34.32 5.78
C VAL A 116 2.60 33.64 5.09
N PHE A 117 2.62 32.30 5.10
CA PHE A 117 3.75 31.52 4.57
C PHE A 117 3.45 30.97 3.17
N SER A 118 4.53 30.62 2.46
CA SER A 118 4.48 29.95 1.16
C SER A 118 3.80 28.58 1.24
N LEU A 119 3.22 28.13 0.12
CA LEU A 119 2.50 26.87 0.01
C LEU A 119 3.41 25.63 0.02
N ASN A 120 4.74 25.78 -0.08
CA ASN A 120 5.69 24.66 0.17
C ASN A 120 5.57 24.07 1.59
N ARG A 121 4.85 24.75 2.50
CA ARG A 121 4.49 24.22 3.82
C ARG A 121 3.49 23.06 3.77
N ILE A 122 2.66 22.96 2.72
CA ILE A 122 1.65 21.89 2.56
C ILE A 122 1.86 21.07 1.28
N VAL A 123 2.54 21.63 0.27
CA VAL A 123 2.86 20.96 -0.98
C VAL A 123 4.10 20.09 -0.79
N ALA A 124 3.91 18.77 -0.64
CA ALA A 124 4.95 17.85 -0.16
C ALA A 124 6.04 17.51 -1.19
N ASP A 125 5.80 17.73 -2.48
CA ASP A 125 6.77 17.56 -3.58
C ASP A 125 7.66 18.80 -3.80
N VAL A 126 7.55 19.81 -2.94
CA VAL A 126 8.42 20.99 -2.93
C VAL A 126 9.08 21.15 -1.56
N PRO A 127 10.40 21.00 -1.44
CA PRO A 127 11.08 21.13 -0.15
C PRO A 127 10.94 22.54 0.45
N ASN A 128 10.96 22.60 1.78
CA ASN A 128 11.04 23.85 2.53
C ASN A 128 12.42 24.51 2.31
N GLY A 129 12.56 25.35 1.28
CA GLY A 129 13.80 26.06 0.99
C GLY A 129 14.09 26.16 -0.50
N SER A 130 15.36 26.00 -0.86
CA SER A 130 15.85 26.25 -2.22
C SER A 130 15.17 25.35 -3.27
N PRO A 131 14.49 25.91 -4.29
CA PRO A 131 13.66 25.18 -5.25
C PRO A 131 14.46 24.39 -6.30
N PHE A 132 15.76 24.16 -6.12
CA PHE A 132 16.65 23.66 -7.17
C PHE A 132 16.44 22.19 -7.56
N PHE A 133 15.52 21.47 -6.90
CA PHE A 133 15.24 20.05 -7.16
C PHE A 133 13.76 19.72 -7.33
N THR A 134 12.91 20.69 -7.67
CA THR A 134 11.51 20.40 -8.05
C THR A 134 11.32 20.55 -9.56
N THR A 135 10.66 19.57 -10.17
CA THR A 135 10.21 19.61 -11.58
C THR A 135 8.87 20.34 -11.74
N ARG A 136 8.31 20.84 -10.63
CA ARG A 136 6.98 21.45 -10.57
C ARG A 136 6.97 22.84 -11.21
N PHE A 137 6.17 22.99 -12.27
CA PHE A 137 5.93 24.26 -12.95
C PHE A 137 4.43 24.51 -13.13
N PRO A 138 3.89 25.69 -12.77
CA PRO A 138 4.57 26.85 -12.19
C PRO A 138 4.67 26.78 -10.64
N GLY A 139 5.75 26.22 -10.09
CA GLY A 139 6.09 26.32 -8.66
C GLY A 139 4.94 26.15 -7.65
N VAL A 140 5.01 26.91 -6.54
CA VAL A 140 3.99 26.90 -5.46
C VAL A 140 3.66 28.31 -4.96
N ALA A 141 3.97 29.34 -5.74
CA ALA A 141 3.62 30.72 -5.38
C ALA A 141 2.10 30.92 -5.33
N ARG A 142 1.39 30.21 -6.23
CA ARG A 142 -0.07 30.19 -6.29
C ARG A 142 -0.54 28.85 -6.85
N ILE A 143 -1.60 28.29 -6.29
CA ILE A 143 -2.24 27.05 -6.74
C ILE A 143 -3.76 27.24 -6.86
N GLY A 144 -4.40 26.41 -7.68
CA GLY A 144 -5.86 26.40 -7.82
C GLY A 144 -6.55 25.87 -6.56
N PHE A 145 -7.83 26.20 -6.38
CA PHE A 145 -8.62 25.76 -5.22
C PHE A 145 -8.77 24.24 -5.12
N ALA A 146 -8.94 23.57 -6.26
CA ALA A 146 -9.01 22.11 -6.35
C ALA A 146 -7.74 21.45 -5.80
N GLU A 147 -6.58 21.92 -6.26
CA GLU A 147 -5.29 21.46 -5.78
C GLU A 147 -5.08 21.79 -4.30
N ALA A 148 -5.40 23.01 -3.87
CA ALA A 148 -5.29 23.39 -2.48
C ALA A 148 -6.12 22.49 -1.56
N ALA A 149 -7.33 22.11 -1.97
CA ALA A 149 -8.16 21.18 -1.21
C ALA A 149 -7.49 19.82 -1.02
N ARG A 150 -6.82 19.29 -2.05
CA ARG A 150 -6.04 18.04 -1.95
C ARG A 150 -4.90 18.17 -0.94
N TRP A 151 -4.17 19.28 -0.98
CA TRP A 151 -3.07 19.52 -0.03
C TRP A 151 -3.55 19.78 1.40
N VAL A 152 -4.75 20.33 1.60
CA VAL A 152 -5.37 20.43 2.93
C VAL A 152 -5.63 19.04 3.50
N VAL A 153 -6.24 18.14 2.73
CA VAL A 153 -6.48 16.75 3.17
C VAL A 153 -5.16 16.02 3.40
N HIS A 154 -4.21 16.18 2.48
CA HIS A 154 -2.89 15.57 2.58
C HIS A 154 -2.12 16.05 3.81
N ALA A 155 -2.07 17.35 4.12
CA ALA A 155 -1.36 17.89 5.27
C ALA A 155 -1.93 17.39 6.61
N GLN A 156 -3.24 17.10 6.68
CA GLN A 156 -3.84 16.47 7.85
C GLN A 156 -3.40 15.00 8.04
N ALA A 157 -3.03 14.31 6.95
CA ALA A 157 -2.63 12.91 6.98
C ALA A 157 -1.10 12.71 7.02
N PHE A 158 -0.36 13.46 6.21
CA PHE A 158 1.07 13.34 5.93
C PHE A 158 1.75 14.71 5.99
N ASP A 159 2.31 15.05 7.15
CA ASP A 159 3.10 16.27 7.34
C ASP A 159 4.22 16.02 8.35
N THR A 160 5.34 16.71 8.16
CA THR A 160 6.58 16.54 8.91
C THR A 160 6.46 17.02 10.36
N SER A 161 7.39 16.58 11.21
CA SER A 161 7.52 16.93 12.63
C SER A 161 8.54 18.05 12.89
N GLY A 162 8.78 18.95 11.93
CA GLY A 162 9.66 20.11 12.12
C GLY A 162 9.07 21.19 13.04
N ILE A 163 9.85 22.22 13.35
CA ILE A 163 9.32 23.42 14.04
C ILE A 163 8.29 24.09 13.13
N LYS A 164 7.08 24.32 13.64
CA LYS A 164 5.98 24.99 12.93
C LYS A 164 5.73 26.39 13.51
N SER A 165 4.90 27.16 12.83
CA SER A 165 4.56 28.52 13.25
C SER A 165 3.77 28.49 14.55
N GLY A 166 4.16 29.29 15.54
CA GLY A 166 3.37 29.53 16.73
C GLY A 166 2.21 30.46 16.42
N VAL A 167 1.00 30.03 16.75
CA VAL A 167 -0.25 30.77 16.46
C VAL A 167 -0.85 31.34 17.74
N VAL A 168 -1.62 32.41 17.60
CA VAL A 168 -2.36 33.00 18.72
C VAL A 168 -3.42 32.00 19.21
N GLY A 169 -3.50 31.83 20.52
CA GLY A 169 -4.46 30.93 21.17
C GLY A 169 -3.99 29.48 21.32
N ASP A 170 -2.84 29.07 20.78
CA ASP A 170 -2.24 27.77 21.11
C ASP A 170 -1.35 27.90 22.37
N PRO A 171 -1.70 27.26 23.51
CA PRO A 171 -0.90 27.32 24.73
C PRO A 171 0.48 26.67 24.59
N ARG A 172 0.71 25.87 23.54
CA ARG A 172 1.98 25.21 23.26
C ARG A 172 2.95 26.12 22.48
N ALA A 173 2.47 27.23 21.94
CA ALA A 173 3.29 28.18 21.20
C ALA A 173 4.25 28.94 22.14
N LYS A 174 5.55 28.97 21.79
CA LYS A 174 6.59 29.69 22.53
C LYS A 174 7.45 30.48 21.56
N ASN A 175 7.59 31.79 21.79
CA ASN A 175 8.38 32.70 20.94
C ASN A 175 8.03 32.60 19.44
N GLY A 176 6.72 32.58 19.11
CA GLY A 176 6.25 32.48 17.72
C GLY A 176 6.50 31.12 17.06
N LYS A 177 6.85 30.08 17.84
CA LYS A 177 7.15 28.73 17.35
C LYS A 177 6.33 27.68 18.08
N ALA A 178 5.94 26.65 17.35
CA ALA A 178 5.40 25.41 17.90
C ALA A 178 6.43 24.29 17.69
N TYR A 179 6.89 23.69 18.79
CA TYR A 179 7.93 22.67 18.78
C TYR A 179 7.38 21.29 18.37
N PRO A 180 8.25 20.37 17.91
CA PRO A 180 7.85 19.05 17.40
C PRO A 180 6.87 18.28 18.28
N GLN A 181 5.77 17.80 17.68
CA GLN A 181 4.75 16.94 18.32
C GLN A 181 4.47 15.65 17.53
N GLY A 182 5.37 15.29 16.60
CA GLY A 182 5.22 14.11 15.75
C GLY A 182 4.70 14.43 14.35
N VAL A 183 4.90 13.48 13.44
CA VAL A 183 4.35 13.56 12.08
C VAL A 183 2.82 13.42 12.12
N ALA A 184 2.14 13.85 11.08
CA ALA A 184 0.70 13.64 10.95
C ALA A 184 0.37 12.13 10.93
N TRP A 185 -0.86 11.77 11.32
CA TRP A 185 -1.21 10.41 11.70
C TRP A 185 -0.81 9.35 10.66
N ALA A 186 -1.25 9.51 9.40
CA ALA A 186 -0.99 8.55 8.33
C ALA A 186 0.51 8.45 7.99
N GLY A 187 1.29 9.49 8.24
CA GLY A 187 2.75 9.47 8.12
C GLY A 187 3.45 8.50 9.06
N ASN A 188 2.81 8.05 10.14
CA ASN A 188 3.36 7.02 11.02
C ASN A 188 3.15 5.61 10.47
N LEU A 189 2.34 5.43 9.41
CA LEU A 189 1.85 4.12 8.99
C LEU A 189 2.69 3.53 7.86
N GLY A 190 2.78 2.19 7.84
CA GLY A 190 2.96 1.45 6.60
C GLY A 190 1.58 1.21 5.99
N GLY A 191 1.02 2.23 5.34
CA GLY A 191 -0.33 2.26 4.81
C GLY A 191 -0.63 1.10 3.86
N VAL A 192 -1.78 0.45 4.01
CA VAL A 192 -2.27 -0.63 3.16
C VAL A 192 -3.74 -0.38 2.80
N LEU A 193 -4.07 -0.44 1.52
CA LEU A 193 -5.45 -0.42 1.01
C LEU A 193 -5.72 -1.60 0.09
N ALA A 194 -6.94 -2.10 0.11
CA ALA A 194 -7.43 -3.06 -0.87
C ALA A 194 -7.95 -2.31 -2.12
N GLU A 195 -7.41 -2.59 -3.29
CA GLU A 195 -7.87 -2.02 -4.56
C GLU A 195 -8.61 -3.08 -5.39
N GLY A 196 -9.80 -2.71 -5.89
CA GLY A 196 -10.59 -3.48 -6.85
C GLY A 196 -10.45 -2.99 -8.29
N ALA A 197 -11.37 -3.42 -9.17
CA ALA A 197 -11.42 -3.00 -10.56
C ALA A 197 -11.97 -1.57 -10.73
N THR A 198 -12.74 -1.08 -9.76
CA THR A 198 -13.37 0.25 -9.76
C THR A 198 -13.16 0.96 -8.42
N LEU A 199 -13.43 2.26 -8.37
CA LEU A 199 -13.47 3.01 -7.12
C LEU A 199 -14.58 2.49 -6.20
N ARG A 200 -15.73 2.04 -6.75
CA ARG A 200 -16.79 1.39 -5.96
C ARG A 200 -16.26 0.18 -5.21
N GLU A 201 -15.63 -0.76 -5.93
CA GLU A 201 -15.06 -1.97 -5.33
C GLU A 201 -13.96 -1.60 -4.32
N THR A 202 -13.10 -0.64 -4.66
CA THR A 202 -12.05 -0.16 -3.75
C THR A 202 -12.65 0.37 -2.46
N LEU A 203 -13.70 1.20 -2.50
CA LEU A 203 -14.35 1.68 -1.28
C LEU A 203 -14.98 0.55 -0.48
N LEU A 204 -15.73 -0.36 -1.13
CA LEU A 204 -16.38 -1.48 -0.44
C LEU A 204 -15.37 -2.44 0.21
N LEU A 205 -14.27 -2.77 -0.48
CA LEU A 205 -13.22 -3.64 0.07
C LEU A 205 -12.53 -3.06 1.31
N ASN A 206 -12.57 -1.73 1.51
CA ASN A 206 -12.02 -1.05 2.68
C ASN A 206 -13.12 -0.54 3.64
N LEU A 207 -14.40 -0.85 3.40
CA LEU A 207 -15.52 -0.45 4.25
C LEU A 207 -15.77 -1.53 5.32
N LEU A 208 -15.05 -1.43 6.43
CA LEU A 208 -15.07 -2.43 7.51
C LEU A 208 -16.42 -2.43 8.26
N ALA A 209 -16.95 -3.61 8.54
CA ALA A 209 -18.17 -3.76 9.33
C ALA A 209 -17.97 -3.42 10.81
N ALA A 210 -19.04 -2.96 11.47
CA ALA A 210 -19.02 -2.56 12.88
C ALA A 210 -18.70 -3.73 13.83
N ASP A 211 -19.15 -4.95 13.51
CA ASP A 211 -18.81 -6.15 14.29
C ASP A 211 -17.35 -6.61 14.12
N HIS A 212 -16.71 -6.23 13.00
CA HIS A 212 -15.30 -6.50 12.71
C HIS A 212 -14.38 -5.46 13.35
N HIS A 213 -14.81 -4.19 13.33
CA HIS A 213 -14.08 -3.07 13.89
C HIS A 213 -15.00 -2.21 14.77
N PRO A 214 -15.29 -2.64 16.01
CA PRO A 214 -16.23 -1.96 16.88
C PRO A 214 -15.80 -0.52 17.18
N ALA A 215 -16.77 0.39 17.10
CA ALA A 215 -16.64 1.77 17.51
C ALA A 215 -17.82 2.16 18.41
N PRO A 216 -17.67 3.13 19.33
CA PRO A 216 -18.79 3.71 20.04
C PRO A 216 -19.79 4.37 19.09
N VAL A 217 -21.05 4.47 19.52
CA VAL A 217 -22.14 5.12 18.76
C VAL A 217 -21.84 6.58 18.40
N ASP A 218 -20.94 7.25 19.14
CA ASP A 218 -20.58 8.65 18.91
C ASP A 218 -19.34 8.85 18.02
N ASP A 219 -18.90 7.82 17.27
CA ASP A 219 -17.88 8.00 16.23
C ASP A 219 -18.39 8.98 15.15
N ARG A 220 -17.71 10.12 15.00
CA ARG A 220 -18.09 11.18 14.06
C ARG A 220 -16.88 11.67 13.29
N PRO A 221 -17.03 11.98 12.00
CA PRO A 221 -15.98 12.64 11.26
C PRO A 221 -15.80 14.10 11.71
N ALA A 222 -14.63 14.68 11.45
CA ALA A 222 -14.27 16.02 11.89
C ALA A 222 -15.27 17.12 11.45
N TRP A 223 -15.91 16.97 10.29
CA TRP A 223 -16.92 17.95 9.82
C TRP A 223 -18.27 17.86 10.55
N ARG A 224 -18.50 16.83 11.37
CA ARG A 224 -19.67 16.74 12.29
C ARG A 224 -19.32 17.09 13.74
N GLN A 225 -18.05 17.38 14.01
CA GLN A 225 -17.57 17.91 15.28
C GLN A 225 -17.57 19.45 15.23
N PRO A 226 -17.53 20.15 16.38
CA PRO A 226 -17.31 21.59 16.42
C PRO A 226 -16.02 21.99 15.67
N PRO A 227 -15.99 23.15 14.98
CA PRO A 227 -14.76 23.62 14.34
C PRO A 227 -13.60 23.72 15.34
N THR A 228 -12.45 23.16 14.98
CA THR A 228 -11.27 23.09 15.87
C THR A 228 -10.63 24.45 16.04
N GLY A 229 -10.29 24.80 17.29
CA GLY A 229 -9.47 25.98 17.62
C GLY A 229 -7.97 25.81 17.28
N PRO A 230 -7.15 26.83 17.57
CA PRO A 230 -5.71 26.84 17.26
C PRO A 230 -4.87 25.84 18.07
N GLY A 231 -5.35 25.39 19.24
CA GLY A 231 -4.69 24.40 20.09
C GLY A 231 -5.16 22.97 19.86
N ALA A 232 -4.58 22.04 20.64
CA ALA A 232 -5.10 20.68 20.77
C ALA A 232 -6.50 20.70 21.40
N SER A 233 -7.34 19.75 20.99
CA SER A 233 -8.67 19.56 21.56
C SER A 233 -8.57 19.01 23.00
N ASP A 234 -9.57 19.29 23.83
CA ASP A 234 -9.57 18.87 25.25
C ASP A 234 -10.02 17.41 25.45
N ASP A 235 -10.66 16.81 24.44
CA ASP A 235 -11.30 15.49 24.48
C ASP A 235 -10.41 14.34 23.97
N LEU A 236 -9.12 14.59 23.72
CA LEU A 236 -8.21 13.64 23.08
C LEU A 236 -8.04 12.30 23.82
N ALA A 237 -8.29 12.26 25.13
CA ALA A 237 -8.19 11.03 25.91
C ALA A 237 -9.23 9.97 25.48
N ALA A 238 -10.36 10.38 24.91
CA ALA A 238 -11.41 9.50 24.41
C ALA A 238 -11.35 9.28 22.90
N ARG A 239 -10.28 9.76 22.24
CA ARG A 239 -10.16 9.80 20.79
C ARG A 239 -8.91 9.05 20.28
N PRO A 240 -8.93 8.46 19.08
CA PRO A 240 -10.04 8.46 18.12
C PRO A 240 -11.24 7.64 18.60
N ALA A 241 -12.45 8.15 18.35
CA ALA A 241 -13.68 7.43 18.73
C ALA A 241 -13.85 6.17 17.85
N GLY A 242 -13.62 6.29 16.55
CA GLY A 242 -13.64 5.18 15.61
C GLY A 242 -13.03 5.55 14.26
N LEU A 243 -13.43 4.84 13.20
CA LEU A 243 -12.86 5.03 11.87
C LEU A 243 -13.24 6.37 11.26
N ARG A 244 -14.46 6.88 11.52
CA ARG A 244 -14.90 8.17 10.96
C ARG A 244 -14.05 9.31 11.51
N ASP A 245 -13.80 9.29 12.82
CA ASP A 245 -12.91 10.23 13.48
C ASP A 245 -11.44 10.06 13.06
N LEU A 246 -10.93 8.83 13.03
CA LEU A 246 -9.54 8.53 12.69
C LEU A 246 -9.17 8.89 11.25
N TYR A 247 -10.07 8.61 10.30
CA TYR A 247 -9.83 8.88 8.88
C TYR A 247 -9.90 10.38 8.56
N THR A 248 -10.43 11.18 9.49
CA THR A 248 -10.56 12.63 9.38
C THR A 248 -9.78 13.35 10.49
N TRP A 249 -8.80 12.66 11.09
CA TRP A 249 -8.02 13.18 12.21
C TRP A 249 -7.34 14.51 11.87
N GLN A 250 -7.51 15.52 12.74
CA GLN A 250 -6.98 16.86 12.51
C GLN A 250 -5.57 16.99 13.10
N SER A 251 -4.58 16.29 12.53
CA SER A 251 -3.17 16.33 13.00
C SER A 251 -2.55 17.74 12.91
N ARG A 252 -3.11 18.63 12.10
CA ARG A 252 -2.64 20.00 11.87
C ARG A 252 -3.78 21.00 12.06
N ARG A 253 -3.41 22.23 12.43
CA ARG A 253 -4.28 23.40 12.26
C ARG A 253 -3.72 24.20 11.10
N LEU A 254 -4.56 24.49 10.12
CA LEU A 254 -4.15 25.30 8.98
C LEU A 254 -5.27 26.23 8.54
N LEU A 255 -4.88 27.31 7.87
CA LEU A 255 -5.79 28.23 7.20
C LEU A 255 -5.15 28.71 5.90
N LEU A 256 -5.88 28.55 4.80
CA LEU A 256 -5.47 29.02 3.48
C LEU A 256 -5.71 30.52 3.34
N HIS A 257 -4.79 31.20 2.67
CA HIS A 257 -4.93 32.58 2.22
C HIS A 257 -5.10 32.60 0.70
N ALA A 258 -6.19 33.20 0.26
CA ALA A 258 -6.62 33.15 -1.12
C ALA A 258 -7.30 34.46 -1.55
N ASP A 259 -7.34 34.65 -2.87
CA ASP A 259 -8.11 35.69 -3.55
C ASP A 259 -8.79 35.11 -4.81
N ALA A 260 -9.29 35.97 -5.70
CA ALA A 260 -10.00 35.54 -6.91
C ALA A 260 -9.15 34.71 -7.89
N GLU A 261 -7.83 34.82 -7.85
CA GLU A 261 -6.91 34.11 -8.76
C GLU A 261 -6.47 32.74 -8.19
N GLY A 262 -6.80 32.42 -6.94
CA GLY A 262 -6.44 31.15 -6.29
C GLY A 262 -5.86 31.31 -4.89
N VAL A 263 -5.21 30.26 -4.40
CA VAL A 263 -4.57 30.22 -3.08
C VAL A 263 -3.11 30.63 -3.23
N HIS A 264 -2.66 31.57 -2.39
CA HIS A 264 -1.32 32.17 -2.48
C HIS A 264 -0.51 32.04 -1.18
N GLY A 265 -1.08 31.45 -0.13
CA GLY A 265 -0.36 31.24 1.12
C GLY A 265 -1.12 30.43 2.15
N VAL A 266 -0.46 30.10 3.25
CA VAL A 266 -1.00 29.27 4.32
C VAL A 266 -0.39 29.64 5.67
N VAL A 267 -1.18 29.50 6.73
CA VAL A 267 -0.68 29.37 8.10
C VAL A 267 -0.86 27.92 8.51
N LEU A 268 0.20 27.27 9.02
CA LEU A 268 0.21 25.86 9.41
C LEU A 268 0.88 25.67 10.77
N THR A 269 0.22 24.95 11.66
CA THR A 269 0.76 24.55 12.97
C THR A 269 0.29 23.16 13.41
N TYR A 270 0.70 22.72 14.60
CA TYR A 270 0.32 21.43 15.16
C TYR A 270 -1.15 21.42 15.61
N GLY A 271 -1.89 20.38 15.20
CA GLY A 271 -3.24 20.10 15.67
C GLY A 271 -3.24 19.11 16.81
N ASP A 272 -4.04 18.07 16.67
CA ASP A 272 -4.24 17.05 17.68
C ASP A 272 -3.14 15.97 17.63
N PRO A 273 -2.33 15.81 18.69
CA PRO A 273 -1.34 14.76 18.76
C PRO A 273 -2.02 13.40 18.92
N LEU A 274 -1.54 12.41 18.15
CA LEU A 274 -1.96 11.01 18.28
C LEU A 274 -0.73 10.12 18.21
N ALA A 275 -0.43 9.41 19.30
CA ALA A 275 0.75 8.56 19.38
C ALA A 275 0.49 7.20 18.73
N PRO A 276 1.43 6.66 17.92
CA PRO A 276 1.25 5.40 17.21
C PRO A 276 1.45 4.15 18.09
N HIS A 277 1.75 4.31 19.38
CA HIS A 277 2.00 3.21 20.30
C HIS A 277 0.72 2.41 20.57
N ASN A 278 0.74 1.11 20.30
CA ASN A 278 -0.40 0.20 20.52
C ASN A 278 -1.70 0.60 19.79
N ALA A 279 -1.59 1.27 18.65
CA ALA A 279 -2.73 1.77 17.89
C ALA A 279 -3.39 0.71 16.96
N GLN A 280 -2.93 -0.54 16.97
CA GLN A 280 -3.46 -1.63 16.14
C GLN A 280 -4.94 -1.96 16.36
N HIS A 281 -5.50 -1.52 17.48
CA HIS A 281 -6.88 -1.79 17.84
C HIS A 281 -7.88 -0.81 17.18
N PHE A 282 -7.42 0.34 16.69
CA PHE A 282 -8.27 1.31 15.99
C PHE A 282 -7.81 1.64 14.56
N GLU A 283 -6.57 1.30 14.18
CA GLU A 283 -6.04 1.59 12.84
C GLU A 283 -5.92 0.30 12.00
N PRO A 284 -6.85 0.09 11.04
CA PRO A 284 -6.88 -1.14 10.25
C PRO A 284 -5.95 -1.12 9.02
N MET A 285 -5.43 0.04 8.60
CA MET A 285 -4.68 0.19 7.34
C MET A 285 -3.15 0.13 7.53
N SER A 286 -2.65 -0.52 8.58
CA SER A 286 -1.21 -0.74 8.77
C SER A 286 -0.92 -2.13 9.31
N ALA A 287 0.19 -2.71 8.87
CA ALA A 287 0.81 -3.83 9.58
C ALA A 287 1.51 -3.33 10.85
N TRP A 288 1.73 -4.22 11.81
CA TRP A 288 2.32 -3.88 13.11
C TRP A 288 3.52 -4.76 13.43
N ARG A 289 4.45 -4.23 14.21
CA ARG A 289 5.62 -4.93 14.71
C ARG A 289 5.80 -4.68 16.20
N ARG A 290 6.17 -5.71 16.94
CA ARG A 290 6.56 -5.57 18.35
C ARG A 290 7.86 -4.75 18.45
N SER A 291 7.94 -3.85 19.41
CA SER A 291 9.08 -2.96 19.62
C SER A 291 9.60 -3.03 21.04
N GLN A 292 10.58 -3.91 21.27
CA GLN A 292 11.25 -4.05 22.57
C GLN A 292 11.92 -2.75 23.05
N ALA A 293 12.36 -1.90 22.11
CA ALA A 293 12.92 -0.58 22.45
C ALA A 293 11.85 0.32 23.08
N GLN A 294 10.63 0.32 22.56
CA GLN A 294 9.53 1.10 23.11
C GLN A 294 8.95 0.48 24.39
N GLU A 295 8.94 -0.85 24.51
CA GLU A 295 8.61 -1.55 25.76
C GLU A 295 9.47 -1.05 26.93
N LYS A 296 10.79 -1.01 26.73
CA LYS A 296 11.75 -0.47 27.71
C LYS A 296 11.53 1.01 27.98
N LYS A 297 11.35 1.82 26.93
CA LYS A 297 11.20 3.29 27.05
C LYS A 297 9.92 3.69 27.79
N LEU A 298 8.82 2.98 27.56
CA LEU A 298 7.51 3.29 28.13
C LEU A 298 7.21 2.50 29.41
N GLY A 299 8.07 1.55 29.80
CA GLY A 299 7.83 0.67 30.94
C GLY A 299 6.61 -0.23 30.76
N LYS A 300 6.29 -0.60 29.51
CA LYS A 300 5.12 -1.43 29.17
C LYS A 300 5.58 -2.83 28.74
N PRO A 301 4.84 -3.90 29.10
CA PRO A 301 5.24 -5.27 28.79
C PRO A 301 5.18 -5.58 27.28
N LEU A 302 4.27 -4.93 26.55
CA LEU A 302 4.08 -5.13 25.12
C LEU A 302 3.78 -3.80 24.43
N VAL A 303 4.57 -3.48 23.41
CA VAL A 303 4.35 -2.30 22.57
C VAL A 303 4.45 -2.68 21.10
N TYR A 304 3.34 -2.54 20.39
CA TYR A 304 3.30 -2.56 18.93
C TYR A 304 3.47 -1.15 18.37
N MET A 305 4.19 -1.10 17.26
CA MET A 305 4.36 0.09 16.42
C MET A 305 3.94 -0.26 14.99
N PRO A 306 3.50 0.71 14.18
CA PRO A 306 3.33 0.50 12.76
C PRO A 306 4.62 -0.06 12.13
N ARG A 307 4.45 -0.97 11.18
CA ARG A 307 5.53 -1.44 10.33
C ARG A 307 5.55 -0.60 9.07
N GLU A 308 6.42 0.41 9.06
CA GLU A 308 6.67 1.27 7.91
C GLU A 308 7.21 0.48 6.71
N HIS A 309 6.92 0.96 5.50
CA HIS A 309 7.45 0.39 4.26
C HIS A 309 8.89 0.85 4.03
N ASP A 310 9.75 -0.06 3.60
CA ASP A 310 11.13 0.22 3.24
C ASP A 310 11.21 0.56 1.74
N PRO A 311 11.57 1.79 1.35
CA PRO A 311 11.65 2.16 -0.06
C PRO A 311 12.62 1.32 -0.89
N ALA A 312 13.65 0.74 -0.25
CA ALA A 312 14.61 -0.15 -0.92
C ALA A 312 14.06 -1.57 -1.19
N ARG A 313 12.80 -1.83 -0.83
CA ARG A 313 12.17 -3.15 -0.95
C ARG A 313 10.84 -3.07 -1.70
N ALA A 314 10.75 -3.80 -2.80
CA ALA A 314 9.48 -4.09 -3.45
C ALA A 314 8.49 -4.73 -2.45
N ALA A 315 7.20 -4.40 -2.54
CA ALA A 315 6.17 -4.78 -1.58
C ALA A 315 6.00 -6.29 -1.42
N TRP A 316 6.21 -7.07 -2.50
CA TRP A 316 6.13 -8.53 -2.41
C TRP A 316 7.21 -9.13 -1.51
N ARG A 317 8.34 -8.45 -1.32
CA ARG A 317 9.38 -8.86 -0.36
C ARG A 317 8.96 -8.65 1.10
N GLY A 318 7.88 -7.90 1.32
CA GLY A 318 7.24 -7.68 2.62
C GLY A 318 5.95 -8.48 2.80
N LEU A 319 5.65 -9.44 1.92
CA LEU A 319 4.36 -10.14 1.87
C LEU A 319 4.01 -10.80 3.21
N GLU A 320 4.99 -11.33 3.93
CA GLU A 320 4.79 -11.92 5.27
C GLU A 320 4.02 -10.97 6.20
N ALA A 321 4.36 -9.68 6.22
CA ALA A 321 3.68 -8.72 7.07
C ALA A 321 2.23 -8.43 6.66
N LEU A 322 1.85 -8.77 5.42
CA LEU A 322 0.51 -8.62 4.88
C LEU A 322 -0.33 -9.87 5.11
N ILE A 323 0.24 -11.06 4.91
CA ILE A 323 -0.53 -12.32 4.87
C ILE A 323 -0.38 -13.21 6.11
N ALA A 324 0.70 -13.06 6.90
CA ALA A 324 0.91 -13.93 8.05
C ALA A 324 -0.22 -13.71 9.09
N PRO A 325 -0.93 -14.76 9.51
CA PRO A 325 -1.98 -14.68 10.51
C PRO A 325 -1.48 -14.10 11.84
N ARG A 326 -2.41 -13.58 12.66
CA ARG A 326 -2.10 -13.02 13.97
C ARG A 326 -1.58 -14.03 15.01
N ASP A 327 -1.60 -15.33 14.73
CA ASP A 327 -1.40 -16.33 15.76
C ASP A 327 0.05 -16.69 16.07
N GLY A 328 0.39 -16.45 17.34
CA GLY A 328 1.56 -16.90 18.08
C GLY A 328 1.68 -18.41 18.25
N ARG A 329 1.38 -19.22 17.22
CA ARG A 329 1.69 -20.67 17.22
C ARG A 329 3.13 -20.99 16.79
N THR A 330 3.87 -20.01 16.27
CA THR A 330 5.33 -20.09 16.10
C THR A 330 6.10 -19.58 17.32
N ALA A 331 5.42 -18.95 18.28
CA ALA A 331 5.98 -18.70 19.61
C ALA A 331 5.82 -19.98 20.45
N SER A 332 6.77 -20.90 20.32
CA SER A 332 7.03 -21.87 21.38
C SER A 332 7.09 -21.13 22.72
N GLY A 333 6.03 -21.21 23.54
CA GLY A 333 6.03 -20.72 24.93
C GLY A 333 5.10 -19.56 25.32
N GLY A 334 4.13 -19.13 24.50
CA GLY A 334 3.13 -18.13 24.93
C GLY A 334 3.59 -16.66 24.84
N ASP A 335 4.66 -16.40 24.09
CA ASP A 335 5.14 -15.04 23.80
C ASP A 335 4.21 -14.30 22.81
N PRO A 336 3.97 -12.98 22.98
CA PRO A 336 3.19 -12.18 22.04
C PRO A 336 3.79 -12.18 20.62
N ALA A 337 2.92 -12.19 19.61
CA ALA A 337 3.32 -12.21 18.20
C ALA A 337 4.28 -11.06 17.86
N SER A 338 5.33 -11.34 17.08
CA SER A 338 6.33 -10.35 16.68
C SER A 338 5.80 -9.36 15.63
N SER A 339 4.77 -9.73 14.87
CA SER A 339 4.04 -8.86 13.96
C SER A 339 2.55 -9.17 13.94
N LEU A 340 1.76 -8.18 13.52
CA LEU A 340 0.33 -8.34 13.27
C LEU A 340 0.01 -7.85 11.87
N ARG A 341 -0.79 -8.61 11.13
CA ARG A 341 -1.32 -8.21 9.83
C ARG A 341 -2.27 -7.00 9.94
N PRO A 342 -2.45 -6.22 8.85
CA PRO A 342 -3.38 -5.10 8.83
C PRO A 342 -4.83 -5.52 9.03
N GLY A 343 -5.59 -4.74 9.81
CA GLY A 343 -7.03 -4.95 10.06
C GLY A 343 -7.87 -5.08 8.79
N VAL A 344 -7.53 -4.33 7.73
CA VAL A 344 -8.20 -4.41 6.43
C VAL A 344 -7.93 -5.74 5.71
N VAL A 345 -6.76 -6.35 5.91
CA VAL A 345 -6.47 -7.67 5.33
C VAL A 345 -7.23 -8.77 6.08
N GLU A 346 -7.41 -8.60 7.40
CA GLU A 346 -8.27 -9.49 8.19
C GLU A 346 -9.73 -9.43 7.75
N TRP A 347 -10.18 -8.22 7.43
CA TRP A 347 -11.51 -7.98 6.90
C TRP A 347 -11.73 -8.73 5.59
N LEU A 348 -10.79 -8.63 4.64
CA LEU A 348 -10.83 -9.41 3.39
C LEU A 348 -10.82 -10.92 3.64
N ALA A 349 -10.00 -11.38 4.60
CA ALA A 349 -9.95 -12.79 4.97
C ALA A 349 -11.29 -13.28 5.51
N ARG A 350 -11.97 -12.46 6.34
CA ARG A 350 -13.30 -12.74 6.89
C ARG A 350 -14.36 -12.81 5.80
N LEU A 351 -14.41 -11.82 4.91
CA LEU A 351 -15.35 -11.80 3.78
C LEU A 351 -15.25 -13.04 2.88
N SER A 352 -14.03 -13.55 2.66
CA SER A 352 -13.81 -14.78 1.88
C SER A 352 -14.17 -16.06 2.65
N GLN A 353 -13.94 -16.08 3.97
CA GLN A 353 -14.32 -17.20 4.84
C GLN A 353 -15.84 -17.36 4.91
N GLU A 354 -16.57 -16.25 5.03
CA GLU A 354 -18.02 -16.22 5.12
C GLU A 354 -18.73 -16.26 3.76
N GLY A 355 -17.97 -16.25 2.65
CA GLY A 355 -18.50 -16.45 1.30
C GLY A 355 -19.03 -15.18 0.63
N CYS A 356 -18.92 -14.01 1.27
CA CYS A 356 -19.28 -12.72 0.71
C CYS A 356 -18.36 -12.29 -0.44
N LEU A 357 -17.09 -12.72 -0.40
CA LEU A 357 -16.12 -12.56 -1.49
C LEU A 357 -15.74 -13.92 -2.09
N PRO A 358 -15.72 -14.07 -3.44
CA PRO A 358 -15.23 -15.29 -4.06
C PRO A 358 -13.79 -15.58 -3.64
N ARG A 359 -13.52 -16.81 -3.18
CA ARG A 359 -12.18 -17.21 -2.68
C ARG A 359 -11.05 -16.96 -3.68
N ARG A 360 -11.34 -17.10 -4.98
CA ARG A 360 -10.40 -16.92 -6.10
C ARG A 360 -10.36 -15.49 -6.62
N ALA A 361 -11.13 -14.57 -6.04
CA ALA A 361 -11.07 -13.16 -6.43
C ALA A 361 -9.65 -12.63 -6.19
N LEU A 362 -9.10 -11.94 -7.18
CA LEU A 362 -7.84 -11.24 -7.05
C LEU A 362 -8.11 -9.86 -6.44
N VAL A 363 -7.42 -9.59 -5.33
CA VAL A 363 -7.40 -8.26 -4.71
C VAL A 363 -5.99 -7.71 -4.80
N ARG A 364 -5.88 -6.42 -5.09
CA ARG A 364 -4.59 -5.74 -5.09
C ARG A 364 -4.39 -4.99 -3.78
N LEU A 365 -3.45 -5.44 -2.96
CA LEU A 365 -3.04 -4.72 -1.76
C LEU A 365 -2.04 -3.63 -2.17
N ARG A 366 -2.49 -2.37 -2.18
CA ARG A 366 -1.63 -1.21 -2.41
C ARG A 366 -0.96 -0.79 -1.11
N THR A 367 0.33 -0.47 -1.19
CA THR A 367 1.13 0.04 -0.09
C THR A 367 1.44 1.52 -0.28
N TYR A 368 1.43 2.25 0.83
CA TYR A 368 1.68 3.70 0.87
C TYR A 368 2.51 4.04 2.10
N GLY A 369 3.55 4.84 1.95
CA GLY A 369 4.34 5.28 3.09
C GLY A 369 5.17 6.52 2.78
N VAL A 370 5.68 7.11 3.85
CA VAL A 370 6.60 8.24 3.79
C VAL A 370 7.80 7.92 4.67
N ARG A 371 8.98 7.92 4.07
CA ARG A 371 10.23 7.92 4.81
C ARG A 371 10.60 9.37 5.12
N TYR A 372 10.43 9.74 6.38
CA TYR A 372 10.89 11.05 6.85
C TYR A 372 12.38 11.02 7.17
N GLY A 373 13.07 12.10 6.85
CA GLY A 373 14.51 12.24 7.04
C GLY A 373 14.89 12.81 8.40
N THR A 374 15.91 13.67 8.39
CA THR A 374 16.51 14.27 9.59
C THR A 374 15.44 14.78 10.57
N GLN A 375 15.41 14.19 11.77
CA GLN A 375 14.46 14.52 12.86
C GLN A 375 12.99 14.53 12.42
N GLN A 376 12.64 13.71 11.41
CA GLN A 376 11.32 13.69 10.79
C GLN A 376 10.84 15.06 10.28
N SER A 377 11.75 15.99 10.00
CA SER A 377 11.44 17.39 9.65
C SER A 377 11.38 17.63 8.14
N VAL A 378 11.75 16.63 7.34
CA VAL A 378 11.73 16.63 5.87
C VAL A 378 11.20 15.28 5.38
N VAL A 379 10.65 15.26 4.18
CA VAL A 379 10.32 14.03 3.45
C VAL A 379 11.56 13.65 2.64
N ASP A 380 12.11 12.46 2.89
CA ASP A 380 13.22 11.93 2.09
C ASP A 380 12.68 11.17 0.88
N GLU A 381 11.67 10.32 1.10
CA GLU A 381 11.17 9.42 0.06
C GLU A 381 9.71 9.04 0.30
N LEU A 382 8.97 8.85 -0.80
CA LEU A 382 7.59 8.34 -0.80
C LEU A 382 7.61 6.90 -1.30
N THR A 383 6.91 6.00 -0.59
CA THR A 383 6.78 4.60 -1.01
C THR A 383 5.40 4.34 -1.55
N HIS A 384 5.34 3.72 -2.74
CA HIS A 384 4.12 3.26 -3.35
C HIS A 384 4.38 2.03 -4.21
N ASP A 385 3.70 0.93 -3.88
CA ASP A 385 3.76 -0.33 -4.64
C ASP A 385 2.42 -1.07 -4.45
N ALA A 386 2.24 -2.20 -5.10
CA ALA A 386 1.04 -3.00 -4.97
C ALA A 386 1.29 -4.48 -5.23
N VAL A 387 0.69 -5.35 -4.41
CA VAL A 387 0.77 -6.80 -4.59
C VAL A 387 -0.63 -7.34 -4.90
N ALA A 388 -0.78 -7.99 -6.06
CA ALA A 388 -2.00 -8.70 -6.40
C ALA A 388 -1.94 -10.14 -5.88
N LEU A 389 -2.97 -10.57 -5.17
CA LEU A 389 -3.07 -11.92 -4.63
C LEU A 389 -4.54 -12.36 -4.57
N ALA A 390 -4.77 -13.66 -4.65
CA ALA A 390 -6.11 -14.19 -4.44
C ALA A 390 -6.48 -14.20 -2.95
N VAL A 391 -7.72 -13.88 -2.61
CA VAL A 391 -8.15 -13.78 -1.20
C VAL A 391 -7.99 -15.12 -0.45
N VAL A 392 -7.99 -16.26 -1.14
CA VAL A 392 -7.71 -17.58 -0.53
C VAL A 392 -6.34 -17.66 0.15
N LEU A 393 -5.34 -16.85 -0.25
CA LEU A 393 -4.04 -16.79 0.43
C LEU A 393 -4.13 -16.17 1.83
N LEU A 394 -5.22 -15.46 2.14
CA LEU A 394 -5.45 -14.79 3.42
C LEU A 394 -6.23 -15.67 4.42
N HIS A 395 -6.64 -16.87 4.01
CA HIS A 395 -7.56 -17.72 4.76
C HIS A 395 -6.90 -18.32 6.01
N GLU A 396 -7.48 -18.07 7.19
CA GLU A 396 -6.88 -18.52 8.45
C GLU A 396 -7.01 -20.03 8.67
N GLY A 397 -8.11 -20.63 8.20
CA GLY A 397 -8.37 -22.07 8.34
C GLY A 397 -7.60 -22.95 7.35
N ASN A 398 -6.95 -22.38 6.33
CA ASN A 398 -6.15 -23.11 5.35
C ASN A 398 -4.96 -22.27 4.90
N GLN A 399 -3.90 -22.29 5.70
CA GLN A 399 -2.75 -21.41 5.56
C GLN A 399 -1.71 -21.91 4.55
N ALA A 400 -1.91 -23.08 3.94
CA ALA A 400 -0.85 -23.73 3.17
C ALA A 400 -0.43 -22.91 1.94
N LEU A 401 -1.38 -22.27 1.25
CA LEU A 401 -1.10 -21.39 0.12
C LEU A 401 -0.44 -20.07 0.56
N GLY A 402 -0.93 -19.47 1.65
CA GLY A 402 -0.32 -18.27 2.23
C GLY A 402 1.12 -18.52 2.68
N GLN A 403 1.37 -19.64 3.36
CA GLN A 403 2.71 -20.03 3.79
C GLN A 403 3.63 -20.33 2.60
N ALA A 404 3.13 -21.00 1.56
CA ALA A 404 3.90 -21.21 0.34
C ALA A 404 4.32 -19.88 -0.33
N ALA A 405 3.45 -18.88 -0.31
CA ALA A 405 3.78 -17.53 -0.78
C ALA A 405 4.89 -16.87 0.08
N VAL A 406 4.78 -16.91 1.41
CA VAL A 406 5.83 -16.38 2.31
C VAL A 406 7.16 -17.11 2.07
N ASP A 407 7.13 -18.43 2.05
CA ASP A 407 8.30 -19.28 1.83
C ASP A 407 8.97 -19.01 0.49
N ALA A 408 8.20 -18.73 -0.56
CA ALA A 408 8.73 -18.35 -1.87
C ALA A 408 9.50 -17.02 -1.83
N VAL A 409 9.11 -16.06 -0.98
CA VAL A 409 9.93 -14.85 -0.72
C VAL A 409 11.26 -15.23 -0.08
N ALA A 410 11.25 -16.12 0.91
CA ALA A 410 12.47 -16.58 1.58
C ALA A 410 13.40 -17.32 0.60
N ASP A 411 12.85 -18.13 -0.30
CA ASP A 411 13.58 -18.78 -1.39
C ASP A 411 14.28 -17.75 -2.29
N ALA A 412 13.59 -16.64 -2.62
CA ALA A 412 14.14 -15.53 -3.39
C ALA A 412 15.29 -14.83 -2.65
N ASP A 413 15.09 -14.50 -1.36
CA ASP A 413 16.09 -13.84 -0.52
C ASP A 413 17.38 -14.68 -0.42
N LEU A 414 17.24 -16.01 -0.25
CA LEU A 414 18.39 -16.93 -0.20
C LEU A 414 19.12 -17.04 -1.54
N ALA A 415 18.38 -17.11 -2.66
CA ALA A 415 18.96 -17.16 -3.99
C ALA A 415 19.71 -15.87 -4.35
N VAL A 416 19.12 -14.71 -4.05
CA VAL A 416 19.75 -13.39 -4.28
C VAL A 416 20.94 -13.17 -3.34
N ARG A 417 20.88 -13.68 -2.10
CA ARG A 417 22.05 -13.69 -1.21
C ARG A 417 23.20 -14.48 -1.82
N ALA A 418 22.94 -15.67 -2.37
CA ALA A 418 23.97 -16.46 -3.05
C ALA A 418 24.60 -15.69 -4.22
N LEU A 419 23.80 -14.93 -4.98
CA LEU A 419 24.28 -14.08 -6.07
C LEU A 419 25.16 -12.92 -5.59
N GLY A 420 24.78 -12.27 -4.49
CA GLY A 420 25.64 -11.26 -3.85
C GLY A 420 26.95 -11.85 -3.34
N ASP A 421 26.91 -13.03 -2.73
CA ASP A 421 28.11 -13.73 -2.27
C ASP A 421 29.03 -14.10 -3.46
N LEU A 422 28.47 -14.43 -4.64
CA LEU A 422 29.25 -14.63 -5.86
C LEU A 422 29.95 -13.36 -6.32
N ALA A 423 29.26 -12.23 -6.38
CA ALA A 423 29.86 -10.96 -6.77
C ALA A 423 31.03 -10.59 -5.86
N ASN A 424 30.87 -10.82 -4.55
CA ASN A 424 31.96 -10.65 -3.58
C ASN A 424 33.12 -11.62 -3.82
N ASP A 425 32.84 -12.91 -4.04
CA ASP A 425 33.88 -13.91 -4.31
C ASP A 425 34.67 -13.57 -5.60
N LEU A 426 34.01 -13.02 -6.63
CA LEU A 426 34.67 -12.56 -7.86
C LEU A 426 35.56 -11.32 -7.64
N ALA A 427 35.08 -10.36 -6.83
CA ALA A 427 35.89 -9.20 -6.43
C ALA A 427 37.13 -9.63 -5.64
N GLU A 428 36.96 -10.52 -4.65
CA GLU A 428 38.06 -11.05 -3.85
C GLU A 428 39.08 -11.79 -4.72
N ALA A 429 38.62 -12.59 -5.71
CA ALA A 429 39.50 -13.24 -6.68
C ALA A 429 40.33 -12.22 -7.49
N ALA A 430 39.71 -11.10 -7.88
CA ALA A 430 40.37 -9.99 -8.57
C ALA A 430 41.31 -9.18 -7.66
N GLY A 431 41.18 -9.31 -6.34
CA GLY A 431 41.99 -8.60 -5.36
C GLY A 431 41.38 -7.34 -4.77
N SER A 432 40.08 -7.17 -4.93
CA SER A 432 39.30 -6.14 -4.26
C SER A 432 38.34 -6.78 -3.25
N GLU A 433 37.91 -6.02 -2.27
CA GLU A 433 36.69 -6.32 -1.53
C GLU A 433 35.69 -5.23 -1.90
N SER A 434 34.52 -5.60 -2.42
CA SER A 434 33.52 -4.64 -2.87
C SER A 434 32.14 -5.00 -2.31
N GLU A 435 31.77 -4.33 -1.22
CA GLU A 435 30.38 -4.32 -0.76
C GLU A 435 29.44 -3.68 -1.79
N ALA A 436 29.94 -2.77 -2.62
CA ALA A 436 29.16 -2.15 -3.69
C ALA A 436 28.73 -3.19 -4.74
N ASP A 437 29.65 -4.02 -5.22
CA ASP A 437 29.37 -5.07 -6.22
C ASP A 437 28.38 -6.09 -5.66
N ARG A 438 28.52 -6.44 -4.37
CA ARG A 438 27.57 -7.31 -3.66
C ARG A 438 26.17 -6.70 -3.63
N LEU A 439 26.05 -5.42 -3.29
CA LEU A 439 24.76 -4.73 -3.24
C LEU A 439 24.14 -4.62 -4.64
N GLU A 440 24.91 -4.23 -5.65
CA GLU A 440 24.45 -4.15 -7.04
C GLU A 440 23.95 -5.50 -7.55
N ALA A 441 24.68 -6.59 -7.29
CA ALA A 441 24.26 -7.93 -7.67
C ALA A 441 22.95 -8.33 -6.97
N ARG A 442 22.75 -7.93 -5.71
CA ARG A 442 21.51 -8.19 -4.99
C ARG A 442 20.34 -7.38 -5.57
N ASP A 443 20.56 -6.11 -5.89
CA ASP A 443 19.54 -5.25 -6.49
C ASP A 443 19.12 -5.75 -7.87
N ARG A 444 20.10 -6.16 -8.72
CA ARG A 444 19.83 -6.84 -9.99
C ARG A 444 19.07 -8.15 -9.80
N GLY A 445 19.42 -8.93 -8.76
CA GLY A 445 18.75 -10.17 -8.41
C GLY A 445 17.27 -9.97 -8.06
N PHE A 446 16.97 -9.04 -7.16
CA PHE A 446 15.58 -8.71 -6.80
C PHE A 446 14.82 -8.09 -7.97
N GLY A 447 15.44 -7.20 -8.74
CA GLY A 447 14.83 -6.61 -9.93
C GLY A 447 14.43 -7.67 -10.96
N ALA A 448 15.28 -8.68 -11.19
CA ALA A 448 14.99 -9.77 -12.12
C ALA A 448 13.93 -10.76 -11.62
N LEU A 449 13.77 -10.91 -10.30
CA LEU A 449 12.77 -11.80 -9.69
C LEU A 449 11.41 -11.13 -9.44
N ASP A 450 11.33 -9.80 -9.49
CA ASP A 450 10.13 -9.02 -9.17
C ASP A 450 8.91 -9.44 -10.00
N GLU A 451 9.00 -9.32 -11.34
CA GLU A 451 7.90 -9.68 -12.22
C GLU A 451 7.56 -11.19 -12.19
N PRO A 452 8.54 -12.13 -12.24
CA PRO A 452 8.26 -13.56 -12.09
C PRO A 452 7.52 -13.91 -10.79
N TYR A 453 7.92 -13.31 -9.66
CA TYR A 453 7.26 -13.57 -8.38
C TYR A 453 5.82 -13.08 -8.37
N ARG A 454 5.58 -11.86 -8.86
CA ARG A 454 4.23 -11.26 -8.90
C ARG A 454 3.26 -12.07 -9.76
N ARG A 455 3.71 -12.57 -10.92
CA ARG A 455 2.89 -13.46 -11.76
C ARG A 455 2.58 -14.78 -11.04
N TRP A 456 3.61 -15.42 -10.50
CA TRP A 456 3.45 -16.68 -9.76
C TRP A 456 2.49 -16.52 -8.57
N LEU A 457 2.58 -15.41 -7.83
CA LEU A 457 1.69 -15.13 -6.69
C LEU A 457 0.23 -14.96 -7.12
N ALA A 458 -0.03 -14.28 -8.23
CA ALA A 458 -1.38 -14.09 -8.75
C ALA A 458 -2.03 -15.43 -9.15
N ASP A 459 -1.24 -16.34 -9.71
CA ASP A 459 -1.71 -17.65 -10.19
C ASP A 459 -1.75 -18.73 -9.09
N LEU A 460 -1.26 -18.44 -7.88
CA LEU A 460 -1.13 -19.43 -6.80
C LEU A 460 -2.47 -20.05 -6.38
N HIS A 461 -3.59 -19.38 -6.66
CA HIS A 461 -4.93 -19.86 -6.33
C HIS A 461 -5.44 -21.01 -7.23
N ASP A 462 -4.76 -21.28 -8.34
CA ASP A 462 -5.11 -22.34 -9.29
C ASP A 462 -4.53 -23.71 -8.92
N THR A 463 -3.58 -23.77 -7.97
CA THR A 463 -2.94 -25.03 -7.57
C THR A 463 -3.76 -25.81 -6.54
N ALA A 464 -3.83 -27.13 -6.71
CA ALA A 464 -4.33 -28.03 -5.66
C ALA A 464 -3.24 -28.35 -4.61
N ASP A 465 -1.96 -28.23 -4.98
CA ASP A 465 -0.82 -28.54 -4.12
C ASP A 465 0.15 -27.34 -3.99
N PRO A 466 0.26 -26.73 -2.79
CA PRO A 466 1.20 -25.64 -2.52
C PRO A 466 2.67 -26.04 -2.74
N GLN A 467 3.03 -27.30 -2.51
CA GLN A 467 4.43 -27.74 -2.64
C GLN A 467 4.86 -27.82 -4.11
N THR A 468 3.98 -28.34 -4.98
CA THR A 468 4.18 -28.31 -6.43
C THR A 468 4.31 -26.86 -6.94
N ALA A 469 3.46 -25.94 -6.47
CA ALA A 469 3.57 -24.54 -6.84
C ALA A 469 4.90 -23.89 -6.39
N ARG A 470 5.37 -24.22 -5.18
CA ARG A 470 6.67 -23.78 -4.69
C ARG A 470 7.84 -24.37 -5.50
N ALA A 471 7.74 -25.62 -5.96
CA ALA A 471 8.75 -26.22 -6.83
C ALA A 471 8.86 -25.49 -8.18
N VAL A 472 7.72 -25.12 -8.78
CA VAL A 472 7.67 -24.28 -10.01
C VAL A 472 8.33 -22.93 -9.79
N TRP A 473 8.08 -22.30 -8.64
CA TRP A 473 8.74 -21.05 -8.24
C TRP A 473 10.26 -21.23 -8.13
N GLN A 474 10.73 -22.23 -7.38
CA GLN A 474 12.16 -22.46 -7.20
C GLN A 474 12.88 -22.77 -8.51
N HIS A 475 12.25 -23.49 -9.44
CA HIS A 475 12.80 -23.70 -10.78
C HIS A 475 12.95 -22.38 -11.55
N THR A 476 11.93 -21.51 -11.47
CA THR A 476 11.95 -20.18 -12.08
C THR A 476 13.04 -19.30 -11.48
N ALA A 477 13.13 -19.23 -10.15
CA ALA A 477 14.14 -18.46 -9.43
C ALA A 477 15.56 -18.93 -9.76
N ARG A 478 15.79 -20.25 -9.78
CA ARG A 478 17.09 -20.85 -10.16
C ARG A 478 17.49 -20.46 -11.57
N ARG A 479 16.56 -20.52 -12.53
CA ARG A 479 16.83 -20.16 -13.93
C ARG A 479 17.18 -18.68 -14.06
N VAL A 480 16.43 -17.79 -13.39
CA VAL A 480 16.67 -16.33 -13.44
C VAL A 480 18.01 -15.98 -12.80
N VAL A 481 18.25 -16.45 -11.58
CA VAL A 481 19.48 -16.17 -10.82
C VAL A 481 20.70 -16.84 -11.46
N GLY A 482 20.52 -18.01 -12.11
CA GLY A 482 21.57 -18.67 -12.90
C GLY A 482 22.03 -17.85 -14.11
N ARG A 483 21.12 -17.15 -14.81
CA ARG A 483 21.51 -16.24 -15.90
C ARG A 483 22.32 -15.05 -15.39
N LEU A 484 21.94 -14.49 -14.24
CA LEU A 484 22.69 -13.40 -13.62
C LEU A 484 24.09 -13.85 -13.16
N ARG A 485 24.23 -15.10 -12.69
CA ARG A 485 25.54 -15.71 -12.47
C ARG A 485 26.36 -15.71 -13.76
N ASP A 486 25.79 -16.17 -14.87
CA ASP A 486 26.52 -16.25 -16.15
C ASP A 486 27.04 -14.88 -16.59
N ASP A 487 26.23 -13.83 -16.42
CA ASP A 487 26.64 -12.45 -16.71
C ASP A 487 27.79 -11.97 -15.79
N LEU A 488 27.70 -12.22 -14.48
CA LEU A 488 28.75 -11.85 -13.52
C LEU A 488 30.06 -12.58 -13.81
N VAL A 489 29.99 -13.86 -14.15
CA VAL A 489 31.15 -14.68 -14.51
C VAL A 489 31.77 -14.22 -15.83
N ALA A 490 30.95 -13.91 -16.84
CA ALA A 490 31.43 -13.45 -18.14
C ALA A 490 32.11 -12.07 -18.09
N THR A 491 31.66 -11.21 -17.18
CA THR A 491 32.23 -9.87 -16.95
C THR A 491 33.39 -9.88 -15.96
N ALA A 492 33.66 -11.00 -15.29
CA ALA A 492 34.79 -11.14 -14.39
C ALA A 492 36.11 -10.91 -15.14
N GLY A 493 36.89 -9.92 -14.69
CA GLY A 493 38.15 -9.55 -15.33
C GLY A 493 39.21 -10.66 -15.27
N GLN A 494 40.26 -10.53 -16.10
CA GLN A 494 41.39 -11.48 -16.16
C GLN A 494 42.03 -11.75 -14.77
N ALA A 495 42.04 -10.77 -13.88
CA ALA A 495 42.55 -10.93 -12.52
C ALA A 495 41.76 -11.96 -11.70
N ALA A 496 40.42 -11.96 -11.80
CA ALA A 496 39.57 -12.96 -11.13
C ALA A 496 39.75 -14.36 -11.73
N TRP A 497 40.00 -14.43 -13.04
CA TRP A 497 40.26 -15.70 -13.73
C TRP A 497 41.59 -16.32 -13.31
N GLN A 498 42.65 -15.52 -13.19
CA GLN A 498 43.94 -15.96 -12.67
C GLN A 498 43.80 -16.42 -11.22
N GLY A 499 43.04 -15.67 -10.40
CA GLY A 499 42.78 -16.01 -9.01
C GLY A 499 43.95 -15.76 -8.07
N ARG A 500 43.72 -16.02 -6.78
CA ARG A 500 44.70 -15.83 -5.71
C ARG A 500 44.40 -16.67 -4.48
N VAL A 501 45.38 -16.78 -3.58
CA VAL A 501 45.16 -17.35 -2.24
C VAL A 501 44.46 -16.32 -1.37
N VAL A 502 43.33 -16.71 -0.78
CA VAL A 502 42.58 -15.90 0.20
C VAL A 502 42.51 -16.68 1.51
N SER A 503 42.84 -16.02 2.62
CA SER A 503 42.77 -16.63 3.96
C SER A 503 41.34 -16.62 4.47
N ARG A 504 40.79 -17.81 4.76
CA ARG A 504 39.47 -17.99 5.39
C ARG A 504 39.65 -18.60 6.79
N PRO A 505 38.63 -18.56 7.67
CA PRO A 505 38.72 -19.17 9.01
C PRO A 505 39.03 -20.67 9.03
N LYS A 506 38.77 -21.38 7.91
CA LYS A 506 39.03 -22.83 7.76
C LYS A 506 40.37 -23.12 7.05
N GLY A 507 41.20 -22.10 6.81
CA GLY A 507 42.47 -22.19 6.11
C GLY A 507 42.52 -21.35 4.84
N ASP A 508 43.68 -21.36 4.20
CA ASP A 508 43.93 -20.66 2.93
C ASP A 508 43.29 -21.42 1.77
N VAL A 509 42.57 -20.69 0.90
CA VAL A 509 41.85 -21.26 -0.24
C VAL A 509 42.27 -20.54 -1.51
N TRP A 510 42.51 -21.29 -2.59
CA TRP A 510 42.67 -20.71 -3.92
C TRP A 510 41.31 -20.28 -4.49
N LEU A 511 41.12 -18.96 -4.62
CA LEU A 511 39.90 -18.36 -5.11
C LEU A 511 40.11 -17.84 -6.53
N ASN A 512 39.30 -18.33 -7.46
CA ASN A 512 39.23 -17.86 -8.85
C ASN A 512 37.78 -17.91 -9.34
N THR A 513 37.53 -17.43 -10.55
CA THR A 513 36.17 -17.44 -11.15
C THR A 513 35.50 -18.81 -11.08
N ALA A 514 36.22 -19.90 -11.42
CA ALA A 514 35.65 -21.24 -11.44
C ALA A 514 35.29 -21.76 -10.03
N SER A 515 36.13 -21.51 -9.01
CA SER A 515 35.85 -21.94 -7.64
C SER A 515 34.75 -21.09 -6.98
N ALA A 516 34.67 -19.80 -7.32
CA ALA A 516 33.56 -18.93 -6.94
C ALA A 516 32.23 -19.42 -7.54
N GLU A 517 32.22 -19.76 -8.83
CA GLU A 517 31.03 -20.28 -9.51
C GLU A 517 30.56 -21.62 -8.93
N LEU A 518 31.49 -22.54 -8.63
CA LEU A 518 31.16 -23.81 -7.97
C LEU A 518 30.53 -23.58 -6.58
N SER A 519 31.08 -22.65 -5.81
CA SER A 519 30.55 -22.27 -4.50
C SER A 519 29.16 -21.67 -4.60
N PHE A 520 28.94 -20.78 -5.57
CA PHE A 520 27.62 -20.24 -5.89
C PHE A 520 26.62 -21.34 -6.23
N ASN A 521 26.97 -22.26 -7.13
CA ASN A 521 26.09 -23.35 -7.55
C ASN A 521 25.69 -24.24 -6.36
N ALA A 522 26.61 -24.51 -5.42
CA ALA A 522 26.31 -25.23 -4.18
C ALA A 522 25.37 -24.44 -3.25
N ARG A 523 25.60 -23.13 -3.08
CA ARG A 523 24.73 -22.24 -2.28
C ARG A 523 23.32 -22.17 -2.89
N LEU A 524 23.21 -22.06 -4.21
CA LEU A 524 21.94 -21.96 -4.93
C LEU A 524 21.13 -23.25 -4.84
N ARG A 525 21.76 -24.44 -4.98
CA ARG A 525 21.07 -25.73 -4.77
C ARG A 525 20.56 -25.87 -3.33
N LYS A 526 21.34 -25.41 -2.34
CA LYS A 526 20.91 -25.41 -0.94
C LYS A 526 19.74 -24.45 -0.69
N ALA A 527 19.74 -23.29 -1.36
CA ALA A 527 18.68 -22.30 -1.26
C ALA A 527 17.38 -22.76 -1.93
N LEU A 528 17.48 -23.50 -3.04
CA LEU A 528 16.36 -23.89 -3.90
C LEU A 528 16.27 -25.42 -4.07
N PRO A 529 16.04 -26.20 -2.99
CA PRO A 529 16.12 -27.66 -3.01
C PRO A 529 15.05 -28.35 -3.88
N LEU A 530 13.87 -27.76 -4.04
CA LEU A 530 12.77 -28.30 -4.85
C LEU A 530 13.00 -28.11 -6.36
N ALA A 531 13.99 -27.32 -6.76
CA ALA A 531 14.36 -27.17 -8.16
C ALA A 531 15.15 -28.39 -8.70
N ASP A 532 15.70 -29.25 -7.82
CA ASP A 532 16.46 -30.45 -8.19
C ASP A 532 15.63 -31.75 -8.18
N THR A 533 14.38 -31.72 -7.68
CA THR A 533 13.49 -32.89 -7.72
C THR A 533 12.91 -33.07 -9.11
N SER A 534 13.40 -34.10 -9.83
CA SER A 534 13.15 -34.41 -11.25
C SER A 534 11.72 -34.89 -11.62
N GLU A 535 10.65 -34.46 -10.94
CA GLU A 535 9.29 -34.99 -11.19
C GLU A 535 8.25 -33.99 -11.72
N VAL A 536 8.63 -32.77 -12.11
CA VAL A 536 7.69 -31.89 -12.83
C VAL A 536 7.92 -32.02 -14.34
N SER A 537 7.37 -33.09 -14.91
CA SER A 537 7.22 -33.19 -16.37
C SER A 537 6.18 -32.16 -16.83
N ALA A 538 6.60 -31.30 -17.75
CA ALA A 538 5.79 -30.26 -18.35
C ALA A 538 4.60 -30.87 -19.12
N GLY A 539 3.38 -30.65 -18.64
CA GLY A 539 2.17 -30.79 -19.44
C GLY A 539 2.05 -29.63 -20.43
N VAL A 540 2.85 -29.66 -21.49
CA VAL A 540 2.58 -28.88 -22.70
C VAL A 540 1.51 -29.65 -23.49
N PRO A 541 0.35 -29.08 -23.85
CA PRO A 541 -0.60 -29.75 -24.72
C PRO A 541 0.04 -29.90 -26.09
N ALA A 542 0.34 -31.14 -26.48
CA ALA A 542 0.82 -31.43 -27.82
C ALA A 542 -0.26 -31.03 -28.84
N GLN A 543 0.09 -30.11 -29.73
CA GLN A 543 -0.68 -29.83 -30.94
C GLN A 543 -0.78 -31.12 -31.75
N SER A 544 -2.00 -31.60 -31.98
CA SER A 544 -2.28 -32.75 -32.82
C SER A 544 -2.02 -32.39 -34.29
N THR A 545 -0.88 -32.79 -34.82
CA THR A 545 -0.62 -32.82 -36.26
C THR A 545 -1.34 -34.02 -36.86
N GLY A 546 -2.52 -33.78 -37.42
CA GLY A 546 -3.24 -34.78 -38.22
C GLY A 546 -2.64 -34.90 -39.62
N SER A 547 -2.38 -36.12 -40.06
CA SER A 547 -2.26 -36.48 -41.48
C SER A 547 -2.84 -37.88 -41.71
N PRO A 548 -3.35 -38.16 -42.92
CA PRO A 548 -4.62 -38.86 -43.10
C PRO A 548 -4.46 -40.36 -43.36
N GLY A 549 -5.38 -41.16 -42.81
CA GLY A 549 -5.59 -42.57 -43.17
C GLY A 549 -6.73 -42.73 -44.19
N PRO A 550 -6.69 -43.77 -45.03
CA PRO A 550 -7.44 -43.84 -46.28
C PRO A 550 -8.89 -44.28 -46.08
N GLY A 551 -9.76 -43.79 -46.97
CA GLY A 551 -11.20 -43.93 -46.87
C GLY A 551 -11.78 -45.27 -47.31
N GLU A 552 -13.06 -45.43 -46.96
CA GLU A 552 -14.11 -46.21 -47.62
C GLU A 552 -15.49 -45.78 -47.04
N PRO A 553 -16.64 -46.10 -47.68
CA PRO A 553 -17.45 -45.20 -48.52
C PRO A 553 -18.76 -44.70 -47.85
N PRO A 554 -19.58 -43.83 -48.48
CA PRO A 554 -20.69 -43.17 -47.81
C PRO A 554 -21.94 -44.06 -47.74
N CYS A 555 -22.55 -44.14 -46.57
CA CYS A 555 -23.89 -44.71 -46.38
C CYS A 555 -24.91 -43.56 -46.42
N ALA A 556 -25.90 -43.69 -47.31
CA ALA A 556 -26.97 -42.73 -47.54
C ALA A 556 -28.05 -42.79 -46.44
N ASP A 557 -28.52 -41.62 -46.02
CA ASP A 557 -29.75 -41.45 -45.23
C ASP A 557 -30.99 -41.64 -46.11
N PRO A 558 -32.03 -42.36 -45.64
CA PRO A 558 -33.38 -42.23 -46.14
C PRO A 558 -34.23 -41.43 -45.14
N ALA A 559 -34.57 -40.20 -45.51
CA ALA A 559 -35.62 -39.43 -44.85
C ALA A 559 -36.77 -39.18 -45.82
N ASP A 560 -37.97 -39.45 -45.30
CA ASP A 560 -39.29 -38.98 -45.74
C ASP A 560 -39.81 -39.37 -47.13
N GLU A 561 -40.69 -40.37 -47.12
CA GLU A 561 -41.98 -40.27 -47.82
C GLU A 561 -43.00 -41.13 -47.06
N ASP A 562 -44.10 -40.52 -46.58
CA ASP A 562 -45.44 -40.75 -47.16
C ASP A 562 -46.55 -40.38 -46.15
N LEU A 563 -47.08 -39.15 -46.25
CA LEU A 563 -48.42 -38.80 -45.76
C LEU A 563 -49.29 -38.40 -46.96
N ARG A 564 -50.32 -39.22 -47.13
CA ARG A 564 -51.27 -39.29 -48.23
C ARG A 564 -52.21 -38.08 -48.33
N LYS A 565 -52.52 -37.74 -49.59
CA LYS A 565 -53.86 -37.46 -50.18
C LYS A 565 -54.77 -36.41 -49.51
N ALA A 566 -55.18 -35.39 -50.27
CA ALA A 566 -56.44 -35.41 -51.05
C ALA A 566 -56.88 -33.99 -51.53
N SER A 567 -57.05 -33.87 -52.85
CA SER A 567 -58.13 -33.15 -53.58
C SER A 567 -58.56 -31.73 -53.15
N ALA A 568 -58.22 -30.73 -53.97
CA ALA A 568 -59.08 -30.10 -54.99
C ALA A 568 -58.45 -28.77 -55.46
#